data_AF-A0A6I0EHI7-F1
#
_entry.id   AF-A0A6I0EHI7-F1
#
_cell.length_a   1.000
_cell.length_b   1.000
_cell.length_c   1.000
_cell.angle_alpha   90.00
_cell.angle_beta   90.00
_cell.angle_gamma   90.00
#
_symmetry.space_group_name_H-M   'P 1'
#
loop_
_entity.id
_entity.type
_entity.pdbx_description
1 polymer ?
#
loop_
_entity_poly.entity_id
_entity_poly.type
_entity_poly.pdbx_seq_one_letter_code
_entity_poly.pdbx_strand_id
1 'polypeptide(L)'
;MVKLRILLLLPAACLSLAASHFALSPAHAEEWVGRSVTLAGRKVSCGKADILIDRELPSEGGAGDTTLILNPNMLNQQPPTVRLFVFNHECGHISVGDSELDADCYAVNHGVRDGWLDRKGLAQVCDSFEGAPETDTHPSAKRRCANLDRCFAKAQAEMPPIAPKPVPARILPNVPATITAAAPELPVRKNAALGQPKVLSAWRCTDPLDVTTGSTDPIGHVIKKDAERNERCR
;
A
#
# COMPACT_ATOMS: atom_id res chain seq x y z
N MET A 1 -27.40 -71.75 -50.10
CA MET A 1 -28.03 -71.98 -48.78
C MET A 1 -28.05 -70.66 -48.02
N VAL A 2 -29.22 -70.03 -47.93
CA VAL A 2 -29.42 -68.71 -47.31
C VAL A 2 -29.72 -68.93 -45.81
N LYS A 3 -28.94 -68.31 -44.92
CA LYS A 3 -29.20 -68.32 -43.48
C LYS A 3 -29.62 -66.92 -43.02
N LEU A 4 -30.93 -66.76 -42.87
CA LEU A 4 -31.62 -65.65 -42.23
C LEU A 4 -31.25 -65.62 -40.73
N ARG A 5 -30.75 -64.50 -40.22
CA ARG A 5 -30.57 -64.28 -38.77
C ARG A 5 -31.39 -63.07 -38.35
N ILE A 6 -32.28 -63.36 -37.41
CA ILE A 6 -33.31 -62.50 -36.84
C ILE A 6 -32.68 -61.48 -35.88
N LEU A 7 -33.15 -60.26 -36.02
CA LEU A 7 -32.96 -59.10 -35.16
C LEU A 7 -33.62 -59.32 -33.79
N LEU A 8 -32.93 -59.00 -32.69
CA LEU A 8 -33.56 -58.65 -31.42
C LEU A 8 -32.89 -57.37 -30.89
N LEU A 9 -33.66 -56.28 -30.94
CA LEU A 9 -33.36 -54.96 -30.40
C LEU A 9 -33.76 -54.91 -28.92
N LEU A 10 -32.88 -54.37 -28.08
CA LEU A 10 -33.20 -53.85 -26.75
C LEU A 10 -32.55 -52.47 -26.62
N PRO A 11 -33.29 -51.37 -26.45
CA PRO A 11 -32.71 -50.07 -26.15
C PRO A 11 -32.51 -49.95 -24.63
N ALA A 12 -31.26 -50.03 -24.17
CA ALA A 12 -30.90 -49.62 -22.82
C ALA A 12 -30.82 -48.09 -22.78
N ALA A 13 -31.86 -47.45 -22.24
CA ALA A 13 -31.87 -46.02 -21.96
C ALA A 13 -30.96 -45.74 -20.74
N CYS A 14 -29.71 -45.34 -21.00
CA CYS A 14 -28.86 -44.76 -19.97
C CYS A 14 -29.27 -43.30 -19.73
N LEU A 15 -29.97 -43.03 -18.63
CA LEU A 15 -30.10 -41.67 -18.09
C LEU A 15 -28.74 -41.23 -17.54
N SER A 16 -28.01 -40.43 -18.32
CA SER A 16 -26.85 -39.69 -17.85
C SER A 16 -27.31 -38.49 -17.03
N LEU A 17 -27.30 -38.60 -15.70
CA LEU A 17 -27.35 -37.42 -14.83
C LEU A 17 -26.05 -36.63 -15.05
N ALA A 18 -26.13 -35.59 -15.87
CA ALA A 18 -25.08 -34.57 -15.93
C ALA A 18 -25.11 -33.78 -14.62
N ALA A 19 -24.22 -34.15 -13.69
CA ALA A 19 -23.92 -33.30 -12.54
C ALA A 19 -23.23 -32.04 -13.07
N SER A 20 -24.00 -30.97 -13.25
CA SER A 20 -23.49 -29.63 -13.51
C SER A 20 -22.65 -29.19 -12.32
N HIS A 21 -21.34 -29.41 -12.42
CA HIS A 21 -20.37 -28.80 -11.53
C HIS A 21 -20.29 -27.32 -11.94
N PHE A 22 -21.16 -26.49 -11.35
CA PHE A 22 -20.91 -25.06 -11.32
C PHE A 22 -19.67 -24.86 -10.45
N ALA A 23 -18.49 -24.86 -11.08
CA ALA A 23 -17.30 -24.34 -10.45
C ALA A 23 -17.57 -22.85 -10.19
N LEU A 24 -17.91 -22.50 -8.95
CA LEU A 24 -17.76 -21.12 -8.51
C LEU A 24 -16.28 -20.81 -8.63
N SER A 25 -15.92 -20.03 -9.66
CA SER A 25 -14.63 -19.36 -9.67
C SER A 25 -14.48 -18.65 -8.33
N PRO A 26 -13.35 -18.78 -7.63
CA PRO A 26 -13.11 -17.94 -6.47
C PRO A 26 -13.25 -16.50 -6.96
N ALA A 27 -14.11 -15.71 -6.33
CA ALA A 27 -14.15 -14.28 -6.59
C ALA A 27 -12.74 -13.78 -6.28
N HIS A 28 -12.00 -13.36 -7.32
CA HIS A 28 -10.68 -12.79 -7.21
C HIS A 28 -10.86 -11.41 -6.60
N ALA A 29 -10.86 -11.38 -5.26
CA ALA A 29 -11.44 -10.30 -4.51
C ALA A 29 -10.41 -9.20 -4.24
N GLU A 30 -10.64 -8.06 -4.86
CA GLU A 30 -10.31 -6.76 -4.29
C GLU A 30 -10.69 -6.74 -2.80
N GLU A 31 -9.71 -6.49 -1.93
CA GLU A 31 -9.89 -6.54 -0.48
C GLU A 31 -9.42 -5.23 0.17
N TRP A 32 -10.33 -4.54 0.87
CA TRP A 32 -9.99 -3.37 1.67
C TRP A 32 -9.38 -3.81 3.01
N VAL A 33 -8.13 -3.43 3.25
CA VAL A 33 -7.40 -3.78 4.50
C VAL A 33 -7.28 -2.62 5.48
N GLY A 34 -7.99 -1.51 5.22
CA GLY A 34 -7.98 -0.30 6.03
C GLY A 34 -6.83 0.63 5.67
N ARG A 35 -6.29 1.39 6.64
CA ARG A 35 -5.30 2.46 6.38
C ARG A 35 -3.86 2.08 6.67
N SER A 36 -3.62 0.83 7.05
CA SER A 36 -2.28 0.36 7.37
C SER A 36 -2.13 -1.11 7.00
N VAL A 37 -0.94 -1.47 6.52
CA VAL A 37 -0.58 -2.85 6.16
C VAL A 37 0.78 -3.18 6.74
N THR A 38 1.08 -4.47 6.91
CA THR A 38 2.43 -4.92 7.25
C THR A 38 3.19 -5.29 5.98
N LEU A 39 4.27 -4.57 5.69
CA LEU A 39 5.17 -4.84 4.57
C LEU A 39 6.60 -4.96 5.10
N ALA A 40 7.33 -5.98 4.66
CA ALA A 40 8.72 -6.20 5.07
C ALA A 40 8.93 -6.21 6.61
N GLY A 41 7.96 -6.75 7.36
CA GLY A 41 7.98 -6.77 8.83
C GLY A 41 7.71 -5.41 9.50
N ARG A 42 7.35 -4.38 8.74
CA ARG A 42 7.02 -3.04 9.23
C ARG A 42 5.55 -2.73 9.00
N LYS A 43 4.90 -2.14 10.00
CA LYS A 43 3.56 -1.54 9.83
C LYS A 43 3.72 -0.19 9.14
N VAL A 44 3.10 -0.02 7.97
CA VAL A 44 3.16 1.19 7.15
C VAL A 44 1.76 1.74 6.87
N SER A 45 1.66 3.03 6.59
CA SER A 45 0.41 3.76 6.30
C SER A 45 0.71 4.98 5.44
N CYS A 46 -0.25 5.41 4.60
CA CYS A 46 -0.13 6.59 3.76
C CYS A 46 -1.16 7.67 4.17
N GLY A 47 -0.87 8.40 5.26
CA GLY A 47 -1.76 9.45 5.75
C GLY A 47 -3.19 8.94 6.03
N LYS A 48 -4.17 9.47 5.27
CA LYS A 48 -5.59 9.07 5.36
C LYS A 48 -6.02 8.09 4.27
N ALA A 49 -5.12 7.70 3.37
CA ALA A 49 -5.45 6.83 2.25
C ALA A 49 -5.89 5.45 2.74
N ASP A 50 -6.92 4.93 2.10
CA ASP A 50 -7.34 3.55 2.30
C ASP A 50 -6.49 2.63 1.41
N ILE A 51 -6.23 1.41 1.88
CA ILE A 51 -5.37 0.44 1.21
C ILE A 51 -6.26 -0.67 0.65
N LEU A 52 -6.17 -0.83 -0.67
CA LEU A 52 -6.82 -1.87 -1.44
C LEU A 52 -5.79 -2.94 -1.82
N ILE A 53 -6.18 -4.19 -1.67
CA ILE A 53 -5.40 -5.33 -2.11
C ILE A 53 -6.02 -5.87 -3.39
N ASP A 54 -5.26 -5.84 -4.48
CA ASP A 54 -5.65 -6.40 -5.78
C ASP A 54 -4.57 -7.37 -6.24
N ARG A 55 -4.91 -8.66 -6.37
CA ARG A 55 -3.98 -9.73 -6.76
C ARG A 55 -3.78 -9.82 -8.27
N GLU A 56 -4.64 -9.17 -9.04
CA GLU A 56 -4.68 -9.20 -10.50
C GLU A 56 -4.11 -7.92 -11.12
N LEU A 57 -3.88 -6.89 -10.32
CA LEU A 57 -3.18 -5.67 -10.73
C LEU A 57 -1.87 -6.07 -11.45
N PRO A 58 -1.65 -5.61 -12.70
CA PRO A 58 -0.49 -6.00 -13.51
C PRO A 58 0.81 -5.27 -13.12
N SER A 59 0.92 -4.87 -11.85
CA SER A 59 2.06 -4.19 -11.23
C SER A 59 2.10 -4.50 -9.74
N GLU A 60 3.23 -4.25 -9.09
CA GLU A 60 3.39 -4.40 -7.64
C GLU A 60 2.47 -3.47 -6.83
N GLY A 61 2.14 -2.31 -7.38
CA GLY A 61 1.31 -1.30 -6.73
C GLY A 61 0.74 -0.29 -7.73
N GLY A 62 -0.17 0.53 -7.22
CA GLY A 62 -0.75 1.66 -7.93
C GLY A 62 -1.38 2.64 -6.95
N ALA A 63 -1.70 3.83 -7.43
CA ALA A 63 -2.36 4.87 -6.67
C ALA A 63 -3.59 5.40 -7.40
N GLY A 64 -4.66 5.66 -6.65
CA GLY A 64 -5.73 6.57 -7.03
C GLY A 64 -5.75 7.79 -6.11
N ASP A 65 -6.72 8.69 -6.27
CA ASP A 65 -6.76 9.97 -5.55
C ASP A 65 -6.64 9.86 -4.02
N THR A 66 -7.26 8.83 -3.44
CA THR A 66 -7.27 8.60 -1.98
C THR A 66 -7.04 7.14 -1.60
N THR A 67 -6.63 6.32 -2.56
CA THR A 67 -6.50 4.87 -2.42
C THR A 67 -5.13 4.42 -2.88
N LEU A 68 -4.49 3.57 -2.07
CA LEU A 68 -3.24 2.91 -2.42
C LEU A 68 -3.55 1.43 -2.70
N ILE A 69 -3.21 0.96 -3.89
CA ILE A 69 -3.51 -0.39 -4.37
C ILE A 69 -2.21 -1.20 -4.34
N LEU A 70 -2.26 -2.43 -3.81
CA LEU A 70 -1.09 -3.30 -3.72
C LEU A 70 -1.39 -4.68 -4.30
N ASN A 71 -0.43 -5.19 -5.08
CA ASN A 71 -0.40 -6.59 -5.48
C ASN A 71 0.57 -7.39 -4.60
N PRO A 72 0.09 -8.12 -3.58
CA PRO A 72 0.97 -8.92 -2.74
C PRO A 72 1.59 -10.11 -3.47
N ASN A 73 1.02 -10.60 -4.57
CA ASN A 73 1.63 -11.71 -5.32
C ASN A 73 2.95 -11.26 -5.97
N MET A 74 2.96 -10.05 -6.55
CA MET A 74 4.16 -9.48 -7.16
C MET A 74 5.10 -8.91 -6.10
N LEU A 75 4.59 -8.15 -5.12
CA LEU A 75 5.41 -7.60 -4.03
C LEU A 75 6.16 -8.67 -3.23
N ASN A 76 5.56 -9.84 -2.99
CA ASN A 76 6.25 -10.90 -2.24
C ASN A 76 7.42 -11.55 -2.98
N GLN A 77 7.56 -11.30 -4.28
CA GLN A 77 8.72 -11.72 -5.08
C GLN A 77 9.88 -10.71 -5.00
N GLN A 78 9.60 -9.50 -4.52
CA GLN A 78 10.57 -8.43 -4.43
C GLN A 78 11.34 -8.43 -3.10
N PRO A 79 12.60 -7.94 -3.08
CA PRO A 79 13.34 -7.72 -1.84
C PRO A 79 12.56 -6.83 -0.85
N PRO A 80 12.75 -7.01 0.48
CA PRO A 80 12.05 -6.22 1.49
C PRO A 80 12.13 -4.69 1.27
N THR A 81 13.28 -4.18 0.83
CA THR A 81 13.46 -2.76 0.53
C THR A 81 12.66 -2.28 -0.67
N VAL A 82 12.58 -3.08 -1.73
CA VAL A 82 11.79 -2.75 -2.93
C VAL A 82 10.30 -2.70 -2.61
N ARG A 83 9.82 -3.60 -1.75
CA ARG A 83 8.42 -3.59 -1.28
C ARG A 83 8.05 -2.31 -0.53
N LEU A 84 8.96 -1.85 0.33
CA LEU A 84 8.78 -0.58 1.04
C LEU A 84 8.88 0.60 0.09
N PHE A 85 9.78 0.54 -0.89
CA PHE A 85 9.90 1.56 -1.93
C PHE A 85 8.60 1.70 -2.71
N VAL A 86 8.05 0.61 -3.28
CA VAL A 86 6.78 0.63 -4.02
C VAL A 86 5.68 1.26 -3.17
N PHE A 87 5.49 0.81 -1.93
CA PHE A 87 4.47 1.40 -1.05
C PHE A 87 4.63 2.92 -0.87
N ASN A 88 5.85 3.38 -0.62
CA ASN A 88 6.08 4.81 -0.41
C ASN A 88 6.03 5.58 -1.75
N HIS A 89 6.32 4.96 -2.88
CA HIS A 89 6.20 5.55 -4.21
C HIS A 89 4.74 5.79 -4.56
N GLU A 90 3.85 4.80 -4.36
CA GLU A 90 2.41 4.98 -4.55
C GLU A 90 1.84 6.03 -3.58
N CYS A 91 2.35 6.06 -2.35
CA CYS A 91 2.00 7.13 -1.41
C CYS A 91 2.49 8.52 -1.87
N GLY A 92 3.61 8.55 -2.60
CA GLY A 92 4.14 9.73 -3.27
C GLY A 92 3.14 10.29 -4.27
N HIS A 93 2.55 9.45 -5.13
CA HIS A 93 1.52 9.90 -6.07
C HIS A 93 0.35 10.60 -5.38
N ILE A 94 -0.12 10.05 -4.26
CA ILE A 94 -1.19 10.66 -3.45
C ILE A 94 -0.74 11.98 -2.79
N SER A 95 0.54 12.10 -2.45
CA SER A 95 1.06 13.21 -1.63
C SER A 95 1.61 14.39 -2.43
N VAL A 96 2.22 14.12 -3.59
CA VAL A 96 2.96 15.10 -4.39
C VAL A 96 2.52 15.15 -5.86
N GLY A 97 1.56 14.31 -6.27
CA GLY A 97 0.98 14.27 -7.61
C GLY A 97 1.61 13.23 -8.53
N ASP A 98 1.19 13.24 -9.80
CA ASP A 98 1.42 12.16 -10.77
C ASP A 98 2.85 12.05 -11.32
N SER A 99 3.77 12.92 -10.87
CA SER A 99 5.15 12.91 -11.32
C SER A 99 5.91 11.71 -10.73
N GLU A 100 6.23 10.74 -11.58
CA GLU A 100 7.08 9.57 -11.26
C GLU A 100 8.37 9.96 -10.53
N LEU A 101 9.02 11.04 -10.97
CA LEU A 101 10.28 11.49 -10.38
C LEU A 101 10.10 12.15 -9.00
N ASP A 102 8.96 12.78 -8.75
CA ASP A 102 8.65 13.35 -7.45
C ASP A 102 8.19 12.27 -6.47
N ALA A 103 7.40 11.29 -6.94
CA ALA A 103 7.02 10.09 -6.19
C ALA A 103 8.25 9.25 -5.79
N ASP A 104 9.21 9.07 -6.70
CA ASP A 104 10.54 8.48 -6.42
C ASP A 104 11.24 9.20 -5.26
N CYS A 105 11.31 10.53 -5.32
CA CYS A 105 11.97 11.32 -4.29
C CYS A 105 11.21 11.30 -2.96
N TYR A 106 9.88 11.28 -2.99
CA TYR A 106 9.05 11.08 -1.80
C TYR A 106 9.41 9.76 -1.11
N ALA A 107 9.45 8.66 -1.87
CA ALA A 107 9.77 7.34 -1.34
C ALA A 107 11.19 7.27 -0.76
N VAL A 108 12.16 7.85 -1.46
CA VAL A 108 13.55 7.92 -0.99
C VAL A 108 13.68 8.73 0.29
N ASN A 109 13.07 9.91 0.36
CA ASN A 109 13.12 10.78 1.53
C ASN A 109 12.51 10.06 2.75
N HIS A 110 11.37 9.39 2.58
CA HIS A 110 10.77 8.56 3.62
C HIS A 110 11.69 7.41 4.03
N GLY A 111 12.29 6.71 3.07
CA GLY A 111 13.16 5.59 3.36
C GLY A 111 14.42 5.92 4.13
N VAL A 112 15.04 7.05 3.79
CA VAL A 112 16.20 7.58 4.51
C VAL A 112 15.78 8.04 5.90
N ARG A 113 14.70 8.83 6.02
CA ARG A 113 14.18 9.34 7.29
C ARG A 113 13.76 8.22 8.26
N ASP A 114 13.13 7.16 7.76
CA ASP A 114 12.63 6.03 8.55
C ASP A 114 13.66 4.88 8.70
N GLY A 115 14.88 5.10 8.18
CA GLY A 115 16.04 4.22 8.35
C GLY A 115 15.87 2.82 7.75
N TRP A 116 15.09 2.67 6.68
CA TRP A 116 14.98 1.40 5.94
C TRP A 116 15.67 1.41 4.58
N LEU A 117 15.97 2.59 4.03
CA LEU A 117 16.67 2.74 2.77
C LEU A 117 18.11 3.18 3.04
N ASP A 118 19.05 2.32 2.68
CA ASP A 118 20.47 2.63 2.63
C ASP A 118 20.99 2.53 1.18
N ARG A 119 22.31 2.70 0.99
CA ARG A 119 22.92 2.66 -0.35
C ARG A 119 22.73 1.31 -1.05
N LYS A 120 22.74 0.20 -0.31
CA LYS A 120 22.53 -1.15 -0.85
C LYS A 120 21.06 -1.32 -1.24
N GLY A 121 20.15 -0.88 -0.39
CA GLY A 121 18.73 -0.86 -0.64
C GLY A 121 18.35 -0.04 -1.87
N LEU A 122 18.98 1.13 -2.06
CA LEU A 122 18.78 1.95 -3.25
C LEU A 122 19.21 1.23 -4.53
N ALA A 123 20.33 0.50 -4.49
CA ALA A 123 20.75 -0.32 -5.61
C ALA A 123 19.72 -1.41 -5.95
N GLN A 124 19.14 -2.06 -4.94
CA GLN A 124 18.06 -3.06 -5.15
C GLN A 124 16.82 -2.44 -5.79
N VAL A 125 16.44 -1.22 -5.41
CA VAL A 125 15.33 -0.49 -6.07
C VAL A 125 15.68 -0.23 -7.52
N CYS A 126 16.89 0.24 -7.81
CA CYS A 126 17.34 0.46 -9.17
C CYS A 126 17.33 -0.80 -10.04
N ASP A 127 17.80 -1.92 -9.49
CA ASP A 127 17.81 -3.20 -10.18
C ASP A 127 16.37 -3.69 -10.48
N SER A 128 15.41 -3.39 -9.60
CA SER A 128 14.00 -3.79 -9.76
C SER A 128 13.28 -3.12 -10.94
N PHE A 129 13.85 -2.05 -11.52
CA PHE A 129 13.31 -1.45 -12.74
C PHE A 129 13.70 -2.20 -14.02
N GLU A 130 14.56 -3.22 -13.91
CA GLU A 130 14.94 -4.15 -15.00
C GLU A 130 15.39 -3.47 -16.31
N GLY A 131 15.92 -2.24 -16.22
CA GLY A 131 16.36 -1.49 -17.39
C GLY A 131 15.23 -1.03 -18.32
N ALA A 132 13.99 -0.95 -17.84
CA ALA A 132 12.83 -0.53 -18.62
C ALA A 132 13.08 0.77 -19.42
N PRO A 133 12.70 0.82 -20.71
CA PRO A 133 12.85 2.01 -21.53
C PRO A 133 11.84 3.09 -21.13
N GLU A 134 12.05 4.32 -21.64
CA GLU A 134 11.08 5.41 -21.49
C GLU A 134 9.78 5.05 -22.24
N THR A 135 8.64 5.41 -21.66
CA THR A 135 7.32 5.37 -22.30
C THR A 135 6.68 6.76 -22.24
N ASP A 136 5.50 6.93 -22.87
CA ASP A 136 4.77 8.19 -22.83
C ASP A 136 4.37 8.62 -21.40
N THR A 137 4.28 7.64 -20.49
CA THR A 137 3.81 7.85 -19.11
C THR A 137 4.89 7.61 -18.06
N HIS A 138 5.96 6.87 -18.38
CA HIS A 138 6.98 6.50 -17.40
C HIS A 138 8.40 6.86 -17.86
N PRO A 139 9.19 7.54 -17.01
CA PRO A 139 10.62 7.72 -17.25
C PRO A 139 11.37 6.39 -17.30
N SER A 140 12.38 6.32 -18.15
CA SER A 140 13.27 5.16 -18.25
C SER A 140 13.90 4.81 -16.90
N ALA A 141 14.17 3.53 -16.69
CA ALA A 141 14.84 3.02 -15.49
C ALA A 141 16.15 3.77 -15.19
N LYS A 142 16.95 4.07 -16.23
CA LYS A 142 18.18 4.86 -16.09
C LYS A 142 17.93 6.27 -15.54
N ARG A 143 16.88 6.94 -16.04
CA ARG A 143 16.52 8.30 -15.60
C ARG A 143 15.98 8.29 -14.18
N ARG A 144 15.12 7.31 -13.84
CA ARG A 144 14.64 7.11 -12.46
C ARG A 144 15.77 6.81 -11.50
N CYS A 145 16.71 5.93 -11.85
CA CYS A 145 17.87 5.65 -11.00
C CYS A 145 18.76 6.86 -10.72
N ALA A 146 19.07 7.66 -11.74
CA ALA A 146 19.81 8.90 -11.54
C ALA A 146 19.04 9.90 -10.63
N ASN A 147 17.70 9.89 -10.71
CA ASN A 147 16.83 10.68 -9.85
C ASN A 147 16.85 10.19 -8.39
N LEU A 148 16.72 8.88 -8.18
CA LEU A 148 16.81 8.23 -6.88
C LEU A 148 18.15 8.52 -6.20
N ASP A 149 19.26 8.42 -6.93
CA ASP A 149 20.60 8.76 -6.43
C ASP A 149 20.70 10.20 -5.92
N ARG A 150 20.18 11.15 -6.71
CA ARG A 150 20.15 12.57 -6.35
C ARG A 150 19.33 12.81 -5.09
N CYS A 151 18.14 12.21 -5.02
CA CYS A 151 17.25 12.36 -3.86
C CYS A 151 17.80 11.68 -2.61
N PHE A 152 18.49 10.55 -2.75
CA PHE A 152 19.13 9.86 -1.64
C PHE A 152 20.31 10.65 -1.07
N ALA A 153 21.14 11.25 -1.94
CA ALA A 153 22.23 12.12 -1.52
C ALA A 153 21.72 13.35 -0.78
N LYS A 154 20.65 13.99 -1.30
CA LYS A 154 20.00 15.13 -0.64
C LYS A 154 19.43 14.74 0.72
N ALA A 155 18.66 13.65 0.79
CA ALA A 155 18.03 13.20 2.03
C ALA A 155 19.08 12.88 3.11
N GLN A 156 20.18 12.22 2.75
CA GLN A 156 21.28 11.96 3.70
C GLN A 156 21.96 13.24 4.20
N ALA A 157 22.16 14.23 3.31
CA ALA A 157 22.76 15.50 3.70
C ALA A 157 21.86 16.33 4.63
N GLU A 158 20.54 16.17 4.51
CA GLU A 158 19.54 16.86 5.33
C GLU A 158 19.21 16.10 6.64
N MET A 159 19.63 14.84 6.78
CA MET A 159 19.47 14.11 8.04
C MET A 159 20.32 14.77 9.13
N PRO A 160 19.72 15.22 10.25
CA PRO A 160 20.51 15.66 11.38
C PRO A 160 21.38 14.50 11.87
N PRO A 161 22.62 14.77 12.33
CA PRO A 161 23.46 13.72 12.88
C PRO A 161 22.68 13.02 13.99
N ILE A 162 22.50 11.70 13.85
CA ILE A 162 21.90 10.89 14.89
C ILE A 162 22.78 11.10 16.12
N ALA A 163 22.26 11.81 17.13
CA ALA A 163 22.96 11.96 18.39
C ALA A 163 23.37 10.56 18.83
N PRO A 164 24.66 10.30 19.12
CA PRO A 164 25.08 8.99 19.53
C PRO A 164 24.17 8.55 20.66
N LYS A 165 23.54 7.37 20.52
CA LYS A 165 22.72 6.79 21.60
C LYS A 165 23.55 6.92 22.87
N PRO A 166 23.02 7.51 23.96
CA PRO A 166 23.77 7.62 25.20
C PRO A 166 24.31 6.23 25.52
N VAL A 167 25.63 6.06 25.43
CA VAL A 167 26.26 4.83 25.91
C VAL A 167 25.86 4.78 27.38
N PRO A 168 25.15 3.74 27.84
CA PRO A 168 24.83 3.62 29.25
C PRO A 168 26.14 3.82 30.00
N ALA A 169 26.20 4.85 30.85
CA ALA A 169 27.38 5.11 31.64
C ALA A 169 27.77 3.78 32.28
N ARG A 170 28.99 3.32 32.01
CA ARG A 170 29.51 2.08 32.60
C ARG A 170 29.39 2.26 34.10
N ILE A 171 28.36 1.66 34.70
CA ILE A 171 28.21 1.62 36.14
C ILE A 171 29.43 0.84 36.61
N LEU A 172 30.43 1.55 37.14
CA LEU A 172 31.51 0.92 37.86
C LEU A 172 30.84 0.18 39.03
N PRO A 173 31.11 -1.13 39.20
CA PRO A 173 30.54 -1.88 40.30
C PRO A 173 31.08 -1.30 41.61
N ASN A 174 30.30 -0.43 42.24
CA ASN A 174 30.54 -0.07 43.62
C ASN A 174 29.92 -1.17 44.48
N VAL A 175 30.78 -2.04 44.99
CA VAL A 175 30.42 -3.10 45.94
C VAL A 175 29.83 -2.43 47.20
N PRO A 176 28.69 -2.89 47.72
CA PRO A 176 27.96 -2.19 48.78
C PRO A 176 28.59 -2.43 50.16
N ALA A 177 28.70 -1.36 50.95
CA ALA A 177 28.53 -1.45 52.39
C ALA A 177 27.04 -1.18 52.67
N THR A 178 26.38 -2.17 53.30
CA THR A 178 25.20 -2.13 54.21
C THR A 178 24.65 -0.71 54.47
N ILE A 179 23.34 -0.39 54.48
CA ILE A 179 22.32 -0.77 55.49
C ILE A 179 20.87 -0.47 55.01
N THR A 180 19.93 -1.26 55.54
CA THR A 180 18.54 -0.98 55.98
C THR A 180 17.40 -0.79 55.00
N ALA A 181 16.41 -1.68 55.19
CA ALA A 181 15.05 -1.58 54.75
C ALA A 181 14.31 -0.42 55.44
N ALA A 182 13.58 0.37 54.66
CA ALA A 182 12.36 1.04 55.08
C ALA A 182 11.45 1.17 53.86
N ALA A 183 10.25 0.59 53.96
CA ALA A 183 9.19 0.72 52.97
C ALA A 183 8.52 2.10 53.12
N PRO A 184 8.29 2.85 52.03
CA PRO A 184 7.32 3.94 52.04
C PRO A 184 5.93 3.42 51.68
N GLU A 185 4.96 3.74 52.54
CA GLU A 185 3.53 3.57 52.26
C GLU A 185 3.10 4.39 51.03
N LEU A 186 2.25 3.79 50.20
CA LEU A 186 1.61 4.43 49.05
C LEU A 186 0.34 5.17 49.48
N PRO A 187 0.18 6.47 49.17
CA PRO A 187 -1.12 7.12 49.25
C PRO A 187 -1.97 6.74 48.03
N VAL A 188 -3.14 6.16 48.32
CA VAL A 188 -4.25 5.94 47.39
C VAL A 188 -4.71 7.28 46.79
N ARG A 189 -4.66 7.42 45.46
CA ARG A 189 -5.40 8.47 44.73
C ARG A 189 -6.61 7.89 44.00
N LYS A 190 -7.77 8.46 44.33
CA LYS A 190 -9.07 8.23 43.70
C LYS A 190 -9.17 8.96 42.35
N ASN A 191 -9.78 8.28 41.39
CA ASN A 191 -10.53 8.72 40.20
C ASN A 191 -10.31 10.15 39.65
N ALA A 192 -9.88 10.21 38.38
CA ALA A 192 -10.23 11.28 37.46
C ALA A 192 -10.83 10.65 36.19
N ALA A 193 -12.06 11.05 35.87
CA ALA A 193 -12.82 10.59 34.73
C ALA A 193 -12.17 11.03 33.40
N LEU A 194 -11.98 10.08 32.49
CA LEU A 194 -11.70 10.35 31.08
C LEU A 194 -12.98 10.89 30.43
N GLY A 195 -13.00 12.19 30.15
CA GLY A 195 -13.96 12.78 29.23
C GLY A 195 -13.76 12.21 27.83
N GLN A 196 -14.85 11.78 27.19
CA GLN A 196 -14.84 11.37 25.79
C GLN A 196 -14.56 12.58 24.88
N PRO A 197 -13.74 12.44 23.83
CA PRO A 197 -13.68 13.45 22.79
C PRO A 197 -15.00 13.43 21.99
N LYS A 198 -15.65 14.59 21.92
CA LYS A 198 -16.71 14.89 20.96
C LYS A 198 -16.19 14.66 19.54
N VAL A 199 -16.80 13.72 18.82
CA VAL A 199 -16.64 13.59 17.37
C VAL A 199 -17.38 14.75 16.73
N LEU A 200 -16.65 15.75 16.24
CA LEU A 200 -17.19 16.74 15.32
C LEU A 200 -17.23 16.12 13.92
N SER A 201 -18.40 15.64 13.53
CA SER A 201 -18.71 15.33 12.14
C SER A 201 -18.72 16.63 11.35
N ALA A 202 -17.76 16.82 10.45
CA ALA A 202 -17.73 17.97 9.58
C ALA A 202 -17.48 17.49 8.13
N TRP A 203 -18.46 17.81 7.27
CA TRP A 203 -18.42 17.84 5.81
C TRP A 203 -18.59 16.52 5.06
N ARG A 204 -19.86 16.17 4.82
CA ARG A 204 -20.29 15.42 3.63
C ARG A 204 -20.79 16.43 2.60
N CYS A 205 -20.14 16.49 1.45
CA CYS A 205 -20.77 16.95 0.21
C CYS A 205 -20.95 15.71 -0.65
N THR A 206 -22.02 14.95 -0.40
CA THR A 206 -22.37 13.80 -1.22
C THR A 206 -23.85 13.89 -1.54
N ASP A 207 -24.15 14.57 -2.65
CA ASP A 207 -25.29 14.20 -3.47
C ASP A 207 -24.74 13.55 -4.76
N PRO A 208 -25.39 12.49 -5.26
CA PRO A 208 -24.91 11.74 -6.41
C PRO A 208 -24.90 12.60 -7.70
N LEU A 209 -23.86 12.40 -8.51
CA LEU A 209 -23.73 13.04 -9.82
C LEU A 209 -24.74 12.44 -10.80
N ASP A 210 -25.55 13.30 -11.41
CA ASP A 210 -26.47 12.92 -12.49
C ASP A 210 -25.71 12.90 -13.82
N VAL A 211 -25.55 11.71 -14.40
CA VAL A 211 -24.83 11.50 -15.66
C VAL A 211 -25.85 11.59 -16.79
N THR A 212 -25.90 12.72 -17.48
CA THR A 212 -26.75 12.88 -18.66
C THR A 212 -26.13 12.18 -19.87
N THR A 213 -26.78 11.13 -20.36
CA THR A 213 -26.30 10.22 -21.42
C THR A 213 -26.40 10.79 -22.85
N GLY A 214 -26.35 12.12 -23.01
CA GLY A 214 -26.53 12.81 -24.30
C GLY A 214 -25.34 13.64 -24.78
N SER A 215 -24.23 13.70 -24.04
CA SER A 215 -23.04 14.47 -24.44
C SER A 215 -22.12 13.66 -25.35
N THR A 216 -21.61 14.26 -26.43
CA THR A 216 -20.57 13.66 -27.30
C THR A 216 -19.24 13.44 -26.59
N ASP A 217 -19.06 14.02 -25.41
CA ASP A 217 -18.02 13.68 -24.45
C ASP A 217 -18.63 13.72 -23.03
N PRO A 218 -19.13 12.58 -22.53
CA PRO A 218 -19.75 12.51 -21.21
C PRO A 218 -18.72 12.58 -20.08
N ILE A 219 -17.45 12.22 -20.34
CA ILE A 219 -16.40 12.16 -19.31
C ILE A 219 -15.76 13.54 -19.13
N GLY A 220 -15.41 14.23 -20.22
CA GLY A 220 -14.87 15.59 -20.15
C GLY A 220 -15.87 16.58 -19.54
N HIS A 221 -17.17 16.37 -19.74
CA HIS A 221 -18.19 17.19 -19.09
C HIS A 221 -18.28 16.95 -17.57
N VAL A 222 -18.13 15.71 -17.11
CA VAL A 222 -18.14 15.37 -15.68
C VAL A 222 -16.91 15.97 -14.99
N ILE A 223 -15.72 15.84 -15.58
CA ILE A 223 -14.48 16.40 -15.04
C ILE A 223 -14.55 17.93 -14.93
N LYS A 224 -15.08 18.60 -15.96
CA LYS A 224 -15.22 20.07 -15.94
C LYS A 224 -16.22 20.54 -14.88
N LYS A 225 -17.36 19.85 -14.72
CA LYS A 225 -18.36 20.18 -13.67
C LYS A 225 -17.81 19.94 -12.26
N ASP A 226 -16.96 18.93 -12.09
CA ASP A 226 -16.39 18.61 -10.79
C ASP A 226 -15.31 19.64 -10.37
N ALA A 227 -14.51 20.11 -11.34
CA ALA A 227 -13.57 21.21 -11.14
C ALA A 227 -14.30 22.53 -10.75
N GLU A 228 -15.38 22.89 -11.45
CA GLU A 228 -16.20 24.08 -11.14
C GLU A 228 -16.98 23.99 -9.81
N ARG A 229 -17.16 22.78 -9.27
CA ARG A 229 -17.81 22.52 -7.98
C ARG A 229 -16.83 22.64 -6.82
N ASN A 230 -15.60 22.15 -6.98
CA ASN A 230 -14.56 22.23 -5.95
C ASN A 230 -14.12 23.67 -5.64
N GLU A 231 -14.23 24.60 -6.59
CA GLU A 231 -13.96 26.03 -6.34
C GLU A 231 -15.03 26.72 -5.48
N ARG A 232 -16.27 26.21 -5.44
CA ARG A 232 -17.39 26.78 -4.67
C ARG A 232 -17.48 26.28 -3.23
N CYS A 233 -16.64 25.33 -2.83
CA CYS A 233 -16.63 24.74 -1.49
C CYS A 233 -15.36 25.08 -0.67
N ARG A 234 -14.68 26.17 -1.02
CA ARG A 234 -13.61 26.78 -0.22
C ARG A 234 -14.13 27.92 0.65
#